data_AF-A0ABD3RVS7-F1
#
_entry.id   AF-A0ABD3RVS7-F1
#
_cell.length_a   1.000
_cell.length_b   1.000
_cell.length_c   1.000
_cell.angle_alpha   90.00
_cell.angle_beta   90.00
_cell.angle_gamma   90.00
#
_symmetry.space_group_name_H-M   'P 1'
#
loop_
_entity.id
_entity.type
_entity.pdbx_description
1 polymer ?
#
loop_
_entity_poly.entity_id
_entity_poly.type
_entity_poly.pdbx_seq_one_letter_code
_entity_poly.pdbx_strand_id
1 'polypeptide(L)'
;MANDDPPRPLPSDRLRKIRSLPGNDTCVECCGSVYPDWASITYGTLLCIHCAGIHRGLGVHISSVKSLTLDSWNDDQYIKMIRGGNARFWKRMGYHHRRRRRRDDDGGGWITTVRSSYEGDAARIYRDRLSVVSIEDDDDVNDNDDDDDDDDDMIMTTTAPPGYAPVDGRENHRRPPSVTRDFATSDSGGGESSSRDAYYDLIVRASRSIFMRSWRAKLTLTAYVILVGASTKMITAVARRGRRAIVTATMTSSSSSLPRVNPAAAISYQATMPPPSVIARHNLDAVVIFLCTTFAFVVLPWLLVRTGARKLASKWHDNRQEAFDSAKVLLADLVKNGRARRMKSCDAYYPPPPPTPDGDGTMVVHQRTARCGLVFYPGALVDGAAYAHVASLLSDMGVLVAVVNLEPHRLVLTTADYPLRETTMRAMCDSMLSTDLGTWTVDEWAVGGHSLGGALAMTVVANELHSTVKRVVLWGVMSYPHPSVYPGPPLRDIDGVHVLVVNGSEDGIINSMGGGDKSTKFEESMPPRSSALSSSTMDAAPPGNDAQGQTLFVTIRGGNHSGFADYGPQTYPVQDGTRTITLYEQQCKTAEVTADFLFGRCDRGSRLKSD
;
A
#
# COMPACT_ATOMS: atom_id res chain seq x y z
N MET A 1 50.57 15.47 -21.45
CA MET A 1 49.48 15.74 -20.50
C MET A 1 48.21 15.81 -21.31
N ALA A 2 47.47 14.70 -21.38
CA ALA A 2 46.16 14.67 -22.05
C ALA A 2 45.13 15.24 -21.06
N ASN A 3 44.23 16.09 -21.55
CA ASN A 3 43.20 16.75 -20.77
C ASN A 3 42.21 15.72 -20.20
N ASP A 4 42.21 15.54 -18.88
CA ASP A 4 41.16 14.82 -18.16
C ASP A 4 39.98 15.78 -17.92
N ASP A 5 39.10 15.91 -18.92
CA ASP A 5 37.75 16.46 -18.72
C ASP A 5 36.98 15.55 -17.75
N PRO A 6 36.15 16.09 -16.84
CA PRO A 6 35.30 15.28 -15.98
C PRO A 6 34.35 14.40 -16.81
N PRO A 7 34.01 13.19 -16.33
CA PRO A 7 33.13 12.28 -17.05
C PRO A 7 31.78 12.94 -17.33
N ARG A 8 31.48 13.16 -18.62
CA ARG A 8 30.17 13.69 -19.05
C ARG A 8 29.18 12.53 -19.20
N PRO A 9 28.12 12.47 -18.36
CA PRO A 9 27.05 11.50 -18.56
C PRO A 9 26.30 11.78 -19.86
N LEU A 10 25.59 10.77 -20.39
CA LEU A 10 24.77 10.94 -21.59
C LEU A 10 23.74 12.06 -21.39
N PRO A 11 23.67 13.04 -22.30
CA PRO A 11 22.59 14.01 -22.35
C PRO A 11 21.20 13.34 -22.35
N SER A 12 20.22 13.98 -21.71
CA SER A 12 18.89 13.36 -21.46
C SER A 12 18.11 13.04 -22.74
N ASP A 13 18.33 13.77 -23.82
CA ASP A 13 17.79 13.54 -25.16
C ASP A 13 18.36 12.25 -25.78
N ARG A 14 19.68 12.07 -25.72
CA ARG A 14 20.37 10.86 -26.20
C ARG A 14 19.97 9.62 -25.41
N LEU A 15 19.85 9.75 -24.09
CA LEU A 15 19.37 8.68 -23.23
C LEU A 15 17.95 8.24 -23.60
N ARG A 16 17.06 9.21 -23.82
CA ARG A 16 15.68 8.95 -24.26
C ARG A 16 15.65 8.23 -25.60
N LYS A 17 16.50 8.63 -26.55
CA LYS A 17 16.57 7.99 -27.87
C LYS A 17 17.02 6.53 -27.76
N ILE A 18 18.04 6.23 -26.97
CA ILE A 18 18.48 4.84 -26.72
C ILE A 18 17.34 4.02 -26.12
N ARG A 19 16.66 4.55 -25.10
CA ARG A 19 15.53 3.85 -24.45
C ARG A 19 14.32 3.65 -25.35
N SER A 20 14.14 4.51 -26.36
CA SER A 20 13.03 4.40 -27.33
C SER A 20 13.23 3.33 -28.40
N LEU A 21 14.41 2.72 -28.51
CA LEU A 21 14.64 1.66 -29.50
C LEU A 21 13.82 0.41 -29.17
N PRO A 22 13.31 -0.33 -30.17
CA PRO A 22 12.53 -1.54 -29.92
C PRO A 22 13.26 -2.57 -29.06
N GLY A 23 12.57 -3.08 -28.03
CA GLY A 23 13.08 -4.07 -27.07
C GLY A 23 14.01 -3.52 -25.98
N ASN A 24 14.36 -2.23 -26.00
CA ASN A 24 15.20 -1.61 -24.96
C ASN A 24 14.43 -1.31 -23.66
N ASP A 25 13.13 -1.59 -23.63
CA ASP A 25 12.27 -1.57 -22.45
C ASP A 25 12.56 -2.72 -21.47
N THR A 26 13.23 -3.78 -21.93
CA THR A 26 13.58 -4.97 -21.15
C THR A 26 15.05 -5.35 -21.31
N CYS A 27 15.62 -6.05 -20.33
CA CYS A 27 16.99 -6.54 -20.39
C CYS A 27 17.17 -7.57 -21.52
N VAL A 28 18.23 -7.40 -22.32
CA VAL A 28 18.54 -8.26 -23.47
C VAL A 28 18.73 -9.74 -23.11
N GLU A 29 19.13 -10.03 -21.88
CA GLU A 29 19.41 -11.38 -21.38
C GLU A 29 18.22 -11.99 -20.64
N CYS A 30 17.86 -11.40 -19.49
CA CYS A 30 16.97 -12.07 -18.55
C CYS A 30 15.47 -11.83 -18.82
N CYS A 31 15.12 -10.98 -19.80
CA CYS A 31 13.76 -10.57 -20.21
C CYS A 31 12.84 -10.01 -19.10
N GLY A 32 13.08 -10.31 -17.82
CA GLY A 32 12.24 -9.95 -16.67
C GLY A 32 12.65 -8.67 -15.94
N SER A 33 13.77 -8.06 -16.32
CA SER A 33 14.13 -6.72 -15.82
C SER A 33 13.67 -5.68 -16.82
N VAL A 34 12.72 -4.84 -16.41
CA VAL A 34 12.28 -3.66 -17.16
C VAL A 34 13.22 -2.48 -16.91
N TYR A 35 13.30 -1.55 -17.87
CA TYR A 35 14.12 -0.33 -17.84
C TYR A 35 15.60 -0.56 -17.46
N PRO A 36 16.34 -1.34 -18.26
CA PRO A 36 17.76 -1.57 -18.03
C PRO A 36 18.61 -0.28 -18.08
N ASP A 37 19.36 -0.03 -17.00
CA ASP A 37 20.25 1.14 -16.86
C ASP A 37 21.71 0.89 -17.23
N TRP A 38 22.02 -0.34 -17.66
CA TRP A 38 23.34 -0.72 -18.13
C TRP A 38 23.28 -1.05 -19.60
N ALA A 39 24.42 -0.94 -20.28
CA ALA A 39 24.54 -1.17 -21.70
C ALA A 39 25.79 -1.99 -22.00
N SER A 40 25.69 -2.88 -22.97
CA SER A 40 26.86 -3.40 -23.67
C SER A 40 27.10 -2.58 -24.91
N ILE A 41 28.15 -1.77 -24.89
CA ILE A 41 28.57 -0.93 -26.02
C ILE A 41 28.93 -1.80 -27.22
N THR A 42 29.53 -2.96 -26.95
CA THR A 42 29.99 -3.89 -27.97
C THR A 42 28.84 -4.42 -28.84
N TYR A 43 27.64 -4.56 -28.26
CA TYR A 43 26.45 -5.07 -28.96
C TYR A 43 25.35 -4.01 -29.15
N GLY A 44 25.54 -2.80 -28.61
CA GLY A 44 24.50 -1.77 -28.63
C GLY A 44 23.23 -2.17 -27.88
N THR A 45 23.34 -3.02 -26.85
CA THR A 45 22.19 -3.60 -26.13
C THR A 45 22.09 -3.09 -24.69
N LEU A 46 20.90 -3.13 -24.11
CA LEU A 46 20.65 -2.77 -22.73
C LEU A 46 20.52 -3.99 -21.81
N LEU A 47 21.11 -3.88 -20.63
CA LEU A 47 21.29 -4.90 -19.61
C LEU A 47 20.78 -4.42 -18.26
N CYS A 48 20.22 -5.33 -17.46
CA CYS A 48 20.05 -5.08 -16.04
C CYS A 48 21.40 -5.17 -15.31
N ILE A 49 21.48 -4.67 -14.08
CA ILE A 49 22.73 -4.67 -13.30
C ILE A 49 23.32 -6.08 -13.10
N HIS A 50 22.47 -7.11 -12.96
CA HIS A 50 22.91 -8.49 -12.80
C HIS A 50 23.55 -9.03 -14.09
N CYS A 51 22.90 -8.83 -15.24
CA CYS A 51 23.44 -9.26 -16.53
C CYS A 51 24.68 -8.43 -16.91
N ALA A 52 24.72 -7.15 -16.55
CA ALA A 52 25.93 -6.33 -16.63
C ALA A 52 27.10 -6.93 -15.82
N GLY A 53 26.83 -7.51 -14.64
CA GLY A 53 27.82 -8.26 -13.86
C GLY A 53 28.37 -9.49 -14.59
N ILE A 54 27.50 -10.27 -15.24
CA ILE A 54 27.91 -11.43 -16.05
C ILE A 54 28.76 -10.98 -17.24
N HIS A 55 28.30 -9.95 -17.97
CA HIS A 55 29.00 -9.41 -19.12
C HIS A 55 30.38 -8.84 -18.77
N ARG A 56 30.56 -8.27 -17.57
CA ARG A 56 31.89 -7.89 -17.06
C ARG A 56 32.82 -9.10 -16.90
N GLY A 57 32.27 -10.24 -16.47
CA GLY A 57 33.00 -11.52 -16.35
C GLY A 57 33.36 -12.19 -17.68
N LEU A 58 32.88 -11.67 -18.82
CA LEU A 58 33.32 -12.10 -20.16
C LEU A 58 34.62 -11.40 -20.59
N GLY A 59 34.93 -10.24 -20.00
CA GLY A 59 36.07 -9.41 -20.38
C GLY A 59 35.73 -8.38 -21.46
N VAL A 60 36.47 -7.26 -21.42
CA VAL A 60 36.20 -6.05 -22.23
C VAL A 60 36.27 -6.25 -23.74
N HIS A 61 37.02 -7.26 -24.20
CA HIS A 61 37.16 -7.62 -25.61
C HIS A 61 35.96 -8.41 -26.16
N ILE A 62 35.13 -8.98 -25.27
CA ILE A 62 33.90 -9.69 -25.64
C ILE A 62 32.68 -8.80 -25.39
N SER A 63 32.58 -8.17 -24.22
CA SER A 63 31.50 -7.25 -23.89
C SER A 63 32.00 -6.08 -23.05
N SER A 64 32.03 -4.88 -23.65
CA SER A 64 32.33 -3.64 -22.94
C SER A 64 31.04 -3.09 -22.33
N VAL A 65 30.98 -3.05 -20.99
CA VAL A 65 29.79 -2.67 -20.22
C VAL A 65 29.93 -1.25 -19.67
N LYS A 66 28.90 -0.42 -19.83
CA LYS A 66 28.78 0.91 -19.19
C LYS A 66 27.39 1.15 -18.62
N SER A 67 27.32 1.95 -17.57
CA SER A 67 26.09 2.55 -17.07
C SER A 67 25.66 3.69 -18.00
N LEU A 68 24.37 3.76 -18.27
CA LEU A 68 23.78 4.87 -19.03
C LEU A 68 23.84 6.20 -18.28
N THR A 69 23.93 6.18 -16.95
CA THR A 69 23.84 7.38 -16.10
C THR A 69 25.10 7.67 -15.30
N LEU A 70 25.91 6.65 -14.98
CA LEU A 70 27.08 6.78 -14.10
C LEU A 70 28.41 6.90 -14.85
N ASP A 71 28.48 6.42 -16.09
CA ASP A 71 29.73 6.41 -16.86
C ASP A 71 29.79 7.54 -17.90
N SER A 72 30.99 7.88 -18.34
CA SER A 72 31.20 8.81 -19.45
C SER A 72 30.99 8.13 -20.81
N TRP A 73 30.41 8.86 -21.75
CA TRP A 73 30.12 8.36 -23.10
C TRP A 73 30.74 9.23 -24.17
N ASN A 74 31.19 8.61 -25.26
CA ASN A 74 31.60 9.32 -26.48
C ASN A 74 30.57 9.11 -27.59
N ASP A 75 30.70 9.88 -28.68
CA ASP A 75 29.75 9.85 -29.79
C ASP A 75 29.73 8.49 -30.49
N ASP A 76 30.88 7.85 -30.67
CA ASP A 76 30.97 6.51 -31.29
C ASP A 76 30.22 5.45 -30.49
N GLN A 77 30.30 5.51 -29.15
CA GLN A 77 29.57 4.61 -28.25
C GLN A 77 28.07 4.86 -28.34
N TYR A 78 27.65 6.12 -28.40
CA TYR A 78 26.25 6.49 -28.61
C TYR A 78 25.72 5.96 -29.96
N ILE A 79 26.48 6.16 -31.05
CA ILE A 79 26.10 5.68 -32.39
C ILE A 79 25.94 4.16 -32.41
N LYS A 80 26.81 3.41 -31.71
CA LYS A 80 26.68 1.95 -31.56
C LYS A 80 25.38 1.56 -30.86
N MET A 81 24.96 2.30 -29.83
CA MET A 81 23.67 2.05 -29.17
C MET A 81 22.49 2.31 -30.10
N ILE A 82 22.55 3.36 -30.93
CA ILE A 82 21.49 3.70 -31.89
C ILE A 82 21.39 2.69 -33.04
N ARG A 83 22.52 2.21 -33.55
CA ARG A 83 22.55 1.19 -34.61
C ARG A 83 22.15 -0.19 -34.10
N GLY A 84 22.45 -0.47 -32.82
CA GLY A 84 22.05 -1.67 -32.11
C GLY A 84 20.58 -1.66 -31.68
N GLY A 85 20.34 -1.96 -30.40
CA GLY A 85 19.02 -2.19 -29.83
C GLY A 85 18.74 -3.67 -29.60
N ASN A 86 18.02 -3.97 -28.52
CA ASN A 86 17.77 -5.33 -28.06
C ASN A 86 16.97 -6.16 -29.07
N ALA A 87 15.93 -5.58 -29.70
CA ALA A 87 15.18 -6.29 -30.74
C ALA A 87 16.03 -6.70 -31.94
N ARG A 88 16.91 -5.80 -32.41
CA ARG A 88 17.82 -6.08 -33.52
C ARG A 88 18.86 -7.14 -33.16
N PHE A 89 19.38 -7.07 -31.93
CA PHE A 89 20.27 -8.08 -31.40
C PHE A 89 19.61 -9.46 -31.36
N TRP A 90 18.40 -9.57 -30.81
CA TRP A 90 17.66 -10.83 -30.75
C TRP A 90 17.39 -11.42 -32.13
N LYS A 91 16.92 -10.58 -33.07
CA LYS A 91 16.69 -10.97 -34.47
C LYS A 91 17.96 -11.56 -35.09
N ARG A 92 19.12 -10.95 -34.86
CA ARG A 92 20.38 -11.41 -35.45
C ARG A 92 20.93 -12.67 -34.81
N MET A 93 20.78 -12.80 -33.51
CA MET A 93 21.25 -13.96 -32.75
C MET A 93 20.34 -15.18 -32.93
N GLY A 94 19.26 -15.07 -33.72
CA GLY A 94 18.34 -16.18 -33.96
C GLY A 94 17.47 -16.51 -32.74
N TYR A 95 17.27 -15.55 -31.83
CA TYR A 95 16.37 -15.69 -30.70
C TYR A 95 14.92 -15.62 -31.21
N HIS A 96 14.40 -16.73 -31.72
CA HIS A 96 12.96 -16.95 -31.71
C HIS A 96 12.51 -17.06 -30.25
N HIS A 97 11.50 -16.30 -29.85
CA HIS A 97 10.87 -16.35 -28.53
C HIS A 97 10.50 -17.79 -28.12
N ARG A 98 11.45 -18.54 -27.52
CA ARG A 98 11.09 -19.62 -26.61
C ARG A 98 10.67 -18.97 -25.29
N ARG A 99 9.36 -18.78 -25.18
CA ARG A 99 8.66 -18.93 -23.90
C ARG A 99 9.31 -20.09 -23.13
N ARG A 100 9.60 -19.86 -21.84
CA ARG A 100 10.06 -20.86 -20.86
C ARG A 100 11.43 -21.49 -21.15
N ARG A 101 12.47 -20.95 -20.53
CA ARG A 101 13.25 -21.75 -19.59
C ARG A 101 13.43 -20.97 -18.29
N ARG A 102 12.90 -21.61 -17.24
CA ARG A 102 13.07 -21.30 -15.83
C ARG A 102 14.54 -21.05 -15.51
N ARG A 103 14.75 -20.09 -14.62
CA ARG A 103 15.94 -19.99 -13.77
C ARG A 103 15.82 -21.09 -12.71
N ASP A 104 16.01 -22.34 -13.10
CA ASP A 104 16.19 -23.45 -12.16
C ASP A 104 17.68 -23.73 -12.08
N ASP A 105 18.20 -23.70 -10.86
CA ASP A 105 19.36 -24.41 -10.32
C ASP A 105 20.30 -25.18 -11.27
N ASP A 106 21.36 -24.51 -11.71
CA ASP A 106 22.66 -25.14 -11.89
C ASP A 106 23.78 -24.08 -11.76
N GLY A 107 24.51 -24.15 -10.65
CA GLY A 107 25.70 -23.36 -10.41
C GLY A 107 26.68 -23.46 -11.59
N GLY A 108 26.73 -22.40 -12.40
CA GLY A 108 27.70 -22.22 -13.50
C GLY A 108 27.16 -22.39 -14.93
N GLY A 109 26.01 -23.03 -15.15
CA GLY A 109 25.51 -23.38 -16.50
C GLY A 109 25.01 -22.19 -17.33
N TRP A 110 24.41 -21.20 -16.70
CA TRP A 110 23.96 -19.97 -17.38
C TRP A 110 25.14 -19.11 -17.85
N ILE A 111 26.20 -18.99 -17.04
CA ILE A 111 27.39 -18.19 -17.39
C ILE A 111 28.14 -18.83 -18.56
N THR A 112 28.23 -20.16 -18.61
CA THR A 112 28.84 -20.87 -19.74
C THR A 112 28.01 -20.76 -21.02
N THR A 113 26.68 -20.76 -20.90
CA THR A 113 25.74 -20.56 -22.04
C THR A 113 25.80 -19.14 -22.60
N VAL A 114 25.87 -18.13 -21.73
CA VAL A 114 26.06 -16.72 -22.13
C VAL A 114 27.43 -16.57 -22.80
N ARG A 115 28.49 -17.09 -22.17
CA ARG A 115 29.85 -17.01 -22.73
C ARG A 115 29.95 -17.64 -24.12
N SER A 116 29.44 -18.86 -24.31
CA SER A 116 29.48 -19.53 -25.61
C SER A 116 28.67 -18.79 -26.68
N SER A 117 27.55 -18.17 -26.30
CA SER A 117 26.72 -17.37 -27.21
C SER A 117 27.45 -16.11 -27.70
N TYR A 118 28.21 -15.44 -26.83
CA TYR A 118 28.93 -14.21 -27.15
C TYR A 118 30.32 -14.45 -27.79
N GLU A 119 30.89 -15.64 -27.62
CA GLU A 119 32.11 -16.08 -28.31
C GLU A 119 31.82 -16.68 -29.71
N GLY A 120 30.57 -17.06 -30.00
CA GLY A 120 30.18 -17.67 -31.26
C GLY A 120 30.26 -16.75 -32.49
N ASP A 121 30.22 -17.37 -33.68
CA ASP A 121 30.34 -16.68 -34.96
C ASP A 121 29.24 -15.62 -35.19
N ALA A 122 28.02 -15.87 -34.74
CA ALA A 122 26.91 -14.91 -34.86
C ALA A 122 27.18 -13.61 -34.10
N ALA A 123 27.69 -13.71 -32.87
CA ALA A 123 28.08 -12.56 -32.05
C ALA A 123 29.26 -11.82 -32.68
N ARG A 124 30.27 -12.54 -33.22
CA ARG A 124 31.38 -11.92 -33.96
C ARG A 124 30.89 -11.11 -35.16
N ILE A 125 30.06 -11.71 -36.02
CA ILE A 125 29.53 -11.05 -37.22
C ILE A 125 28.71 -9.81 -36.84
N TYR A 126 27.92 -9.87 -35.76
CA TYR A 126 27.15 -8.71 -35.31
C TYR A 126 28.03 -7.58 -34.76
N ARG A 127 29.10 -7.90 -34.01
CA ARG A 127 30.10 -6.90 -33.58
C ARG A 127 30.80 -6.23 -34.76
N ASP A 128 31.18 -7.02 -35.77
CA ASP A 128 31.83 -6.51 -36.97
C ASP A 128 30.90 -5.56 -37.74
N ARG A 129 29.60 -5.86 -37.80
CA ARG A 129 28.62 -4.96 -38.41
C ARG A 129 28.47 -3.63 -37.64
N LEU A 130 28.47 -3.68 -36.30
CA LEU A 130 28.37 -2.48 -35.48
C LEU A 130 29.67 -1.65 -35.46
N SER A 131 30.82 -2.25 -35.80
CA SER A 131 32.11 -1.57 -35.85
C SER A 131 32.40 -0.91 -37.20
N VAL A 132 31.77 -1.36 -38.29
CA VAL A 132 31.89 -0.73 -39.61
C VAL A 132 31.08 0.57 -39.64
N VAL A 133 31.77 1.70 -39.48
CA VAL A 133 31.26 3.05 -39.71
C VAL A 133 31.49 3.38 -41.20
N SER A 134 30.66 2.85 -42.08
CA SER A 134 30.54 3.39 -43.44
C SER A 134 29.29 4.24 -43.50
N ILE A 135 29.49 5.48 -43.92
CA ILE A 135 28.49 6.47 -44.25
C ILE A 135 27.78 5.95 -45.50
N GLU A 136 26.72 5.17 -45.31
CA GLU A 136 25.65 5.07 -46.29
C GLU A 136 24.40 5.50 -45.54
N ASP A 137 23.79 6.56 -46.04
CA ASP A 137 22.59 7.18 -45.53
C ASP A 137 21.43 6.17 -45.67
N ASP A 138 21.21 5.34 -44.64
CA ASP A 138 19.94 4.64 -44.44
C ASP A 138 18.91 5.66 -43.89
N ASP A 139 18.56 6.63 -44.74
CA ASP A 139 17.28 7.31 -44.67
C ASP A 139 16.18 6.30 -45.05
N ASP A 140 15.09 6.30 -44.29
CA ASP A 140 13.85 5.53 -44.50
C ASP A 140 13.92 3.99 -44.36
N VAL A 141 13.76 3.51 -43.12
CA VAL A 141 12.93 2.30 -42.89
C VAL A 141 11.64 2.76 -42.23
N ASN A 142 10.64 2.96 -43.08
CA ASN A 142 9.23 3.00 -42.71
C ASN A 142 8.89 1.73 -41.93
N ASP A 143 8.46 1.85 -40.67
CA ASP A 143 7.79 0.76 -39.93
C ASP A 143 6.30 0.63 -40.37
N ASN A 144 6.05 0.67 -41.68
CA ASN A 144 4.76 0.38 -42.29
C ASN A 144 4.94 -0.77 -43.28
N ASP A 145 5.00 -1.99 -42.76
CA ASP A 145 4.59 -3.18 -43.51
C ASP A 145 3.51 -3.86 -42.65
N ASP A 146 2.27 -3.42 -42.87
CA ASP A 146 1.13 -4.34 -42.86
C ASP A 146 1.41 -5.35 -43.97
N ASP A 147 1.48 -6.64 -43.66
CA ASP A 147 1.12 -7.68 -44.62
C ASP A 147 0.66 -8.93 -43.84
N ASP A 148 -0.59 -9.25 -44.13
CA ASP A 148 -1.22 -10.55 -43.94
C ASP A 148 -0.34 -11.64 -44.57
N ASP A 149 -0.30 -12.82 -43.94
CA ASP A 149 -0.12 -14.07 -44.70
C ASP A 149 -0.80 -15.21 -43.94
N ASP A 150 -1.93 -15.60 -44.52
CA ASP A 150 -2.68 -16.82 -44.29
C ASP A 150 -1.85 -18.08 -44.63
N ASP A 151 -2.27 -19.18 -44.01
CA ASP A 151 -2.14 -20.59 -44.36
C ASP A 151 -1.32 -21.00 -45.61
N ASP A 152 -0.40 -21.95 -45.40
CA ASP A 152 -0.11 -22.96 -46.42
C ASP A 152 -0.03 -24.37 -45.79
N ASP A 153 -1.00 -25.18 -46.20
CA ASP A 153 -1.15 -26.61 -45.96
C ASP A 153 0.02 -27.40 -46.54
N MET A 154 0.55 -28.35 -45.76
CA MET A 154 1.18 -29.56 -46.31
C MET A 154 0.36 -30.77 -45.86
N ILE A 155 -0.50 -31.20 -46.79
CA ILE A 155 -1.27 -32.45 -46.77
C ILE A 155 -0.32 -33.64 -46.57
N MET A 156 -0.59 -34.48 -45.57
CA MET A 156 -0.50 -35.93 -45.72
C MET A 156 -1.68 -36.60 -45.02
N THR A 157 -2.54 -37.15 -45.87
CA THR A 157 -3.70 -38.00 -45.64
C THR A 157 -3.44 -39.16 -44.66
N THR A 158 -4.38 -39.45 -43.75
CA THR A 158 -5.13 -40.73 -43.72
C THR A 158 -6.16 -40.82 -42.56
N THR A 159 -7.43 -40.95 -42.96
CA THR A 159 -8.52 -41.78 -42.37
C THR A 159 -8.88 -41.67 -40.87
N ALA A 160 -10.06 -41.11 -40.60
CA ALA A 160 -10.92 -41.49 -39.46
C ALA A 160 -11.83 -42.69 -39.85
N PRO A 161 -12.32 -43.46 -38.86
CA PRO A 161 -13.78 -43.76 -38.83
C PRO A 161 -14.31 -43.85 -37.35
N PRO A 162 -15.58 -44.25 -37.06
CA PRO A 162 -16.64 -43.30 -36.67
C PRO A 162 -17.47 -43.72 -35.41
N GLY A 163 -18.44 -42.88 -35.00
CA GLY A 163 -19.55 -43.22 -34.07
C GLY A 163 -19.51 -42.39 -32.78
N TYR A 164 -20.59 -41.79 -32.27
CA TYR A 164 -22.01 -42.11 -32.34
C TYR A 164 -22.85 -40.84 -32.04
N ALA A 165 -24.11 -40.87 -32.46
CA ALA A 165 -25.10 -39.79 -32.44
C ALA A 165 -25.58 -39.36 -31.02
N PRO A 166 -26.25 -38.20 -30.88
CA PRO A 166 -26.63 -37.63 -29.59
C PRO A 166 -27.97 -38.18 -29.07
N VAL A 167 -28.09 -38.35 -27.74
CA VAL A 167 -29.36 -38.67 -27.09
C VAL A 167 -29.85 -37.45 -26.31
N ASP A 168 -31.00 -36.97 -26.79
CA ASP A 168 -31.85 -35.94 -26.22
C ASP A 168 -32.59 -36.50 -24.99
N GLY A 169 -32.69 -35.72 -23.92
CA GLY A 169 -33.33 -36.11 -22.67
C GLY A 169 -33.70 -34.91 -21.82
N ARG A 170 -34.86 -34.30 -22.12
CA ARG A 170 -35.53 -33.32 -21.26
C ARG A 170 -36.11 -34.04 -20.02
N GLU A 171 -35.81 -33.56 -18.81
CA GLU A 171 -36.78 -32.84 -17.97
C GLU A 171 -36.24 -32.44 -16.58
N ASN A 172 -36.38 -31.13 -16.32
CA ASN A 172 -36.81 -30.49 -15.06
C ASN A 172 -36.14 -30.85 -13.72
N HIS A 173 -35.13 -30.05 -13.33
CA HIS A 173 -35.06 -29.53 -11.97
C HIS A 173 -34.56 -28.06 -11.92
N ARG A 174 -35.41 -27.24 -11.31
CA ARG A 174 -35.29 -25.84 -10.86
C ARG A 174 -33.88 -25.21 -10.92
N ARG A 175 -33.72 -24.18 -11.75
CA ARG A 175 -32.62 -23.21 -11.69
C ARG A 175 -32.79 -22.28 -10.48
N PRO A 176 -31.81 -22.17 -9.56
CA PRO A 176 -31.64 -20.96 -8.77
C PRO A 176 -31.12 -19.83 -9.67
N PRO A 177 -31.39 -18.56 -9.34
CA PRO A 177 -31.14 -17.44 -10.25
C PRO A 177 -29.66 -17.32 -10.56
N SER A 178 -29.37 -17.21 -11.86
CA SER A 178 -28.10 -16.74 -12.38
C SER A 178 -27.81 -15.36 -11.79
N VAL A 179 -26.87 -15.29 -10.85
CA VAL A 179 -26.20 -14.04 -10.52
C VAL A 179 -25.32 -13.74 -11.74
N THR A 180 -25.87 -12.91 -12.62
CA THR A 180 -25.14 -12.29 -13.71
C THR A 180 -23.89 -11.63 -13.17
N ARG A 181 -22.80 -11.88 -13.88
CA ARG A 181 -21.52 -11.17 -13.78
C ARG A 181 -21.76 -9.66 -13.73
N ASP A 182 -21.56 -9.07 -12.57
CA ASP A 182 -21.08 -7.70 -12.45
C ASP A 182 -19.58 -7.75 -12.13
N PHE A 183 -18.81 -8.22 -13.11
CA PHE A 183 -17.42 -7.79 -13.21
C PHE A 183 -17.47 -6.35 -13.71
N ALA A 184 -17.52 -5.42 -12.77
CA ALA A 184 -17.20 -4.04 -13.07
C ALA A 184 -15.73 -4.00 -13.52
N THR A 185 -15.53 -4.02 -14.83
CA THR A 185 -14.49 -3.20 -15.44
C THR A 185 -14.62 -1.81 -14.84
N SER A 186 -13.64 -1.40 -14.03
CA SER A 186 -13.60 -0.08 -13.43
C SER A 186 -13.45 0.95 -14.55
N ASP A 187 -14.59 1.42 -15.01
CA ASP A 187 -14.74 2.55 -15.90
C ASP A 187 -14.28 3.81 -15.16
N SER A 188 -13.25 4.45 -15.71
CA SER A 188 -12.43 5.51 -15.13
C SER A 188 -13.10 6.89 -15.20
N GLY A 189 -14.38 6.98 -14.81
CA GLY A 189 -15.15 8.24 -14.86
C GLY A 189 -15.76 8.71 -13.53
N GLY A 190 -15.86 7.86 -12.50
CA GLY A 190 -16.58 8.17 -11.24
C GLY A 190 -15.75 8.12 -9.95
N GLY A 191 -14.45 7.81 -10.04
CA GLY A 191 -13.62 7.49 -8.86
C GLY A 191 -13.16 8.68 -8.01
N GLU A 192 -12.93 9.85 -8.61
CA GLU A 192 -12.25 10.97 -7.95
C GLU A 192 -13.13 11.74 -6.94
N SER A 193 -14.43 11.89 -7.21
CA SER A 193 -15.35 12.50 -6.25
C SER A 193 -15.65 11.55 -5.09
N SER A 194 -15.79 10.25 -5.39
CA SER A 194 -16.12 9.23 -4.40
C SER A 194 -15.02 9.04 -3.34
N SER A 195 -13.74 9.13 -3.73
CA SER A 195 -12.61 9.00 -2.79
C SER A 195 -12.52 10.20 -1.85
N ARG A 196 -12.63 11.43 -2.37
CA ARG A 196 -12.63 12.67 -1.57
C ARG A 196 -13.77 12.69 -0.55
N ASP A 197 -14.95 12.25 -0.95
CA ASP A 197 -16.11 12.14 -0.05
C ASP A 197 -15.89 11.08 1.04
N ALA A 198 -15.22 9.96 0.71
CA ALA A 198 -14.85 8.95 1.70
C ALA A 198 -13.87 9.51 2.76
N TYR A 199 -12.83 10.24 2.35
CA TYR A 199 -11.93 10.91 3.31
C TYR A 199 -12.65 11.94 4.18
N TYR A 200 -13.57 12.71 3.59
CA TYR A 200 -14.37 13.67 4.34
C TYR A 200 -15.18 12.96 5.43
N ASP A 201 -15.86 11.86 5.08
CA ASP A 201 -16.65 11.08 6.03
C ASP A 201 -15.76 10.45 7.13
N LEU A 202 -14.58 9.93 6.78
CA LEU A 202 -13.59 9.44 7.74
C LEU A 202 -13.18 10.51 8.75
N ILE A 203 -12.83 11.71 8.29
CA ILE A 203 -12.41 12.82 9.16
C ILE A 203 -13.56 13.21 10.09
N VAL A 204 -14.79 13.29 9.58
CA VAL A 204 -15.97 13.63 10.39
C VAL A 204 -16.24 12.55 11.45
N ARG A 205 -16.16 11.26 11.09
CA ARG A 205 -16.34 10.14 12.03
C ARG A 205 -15.25 10.13 13.11
N ALA A 206 -13.98 10.25 12.72
CA ALA A 206 -12.85 10.32 13.65
C ALA A 206 -12.95 11.55 14.56
N SER A 207 -13.29 12.72 14.01
CA SER A 207 -13.49 13.95 14.78
C SER A 207 -14.59 13.79 15.82
N ARG A 208 -15.70 13.14 15.47
CA ARG A 208 -16.78 12.82 16.42
C ARG A 208 -16.30 11.88 17.52
N SER A 209 -15.54 10.83 17.15
CA SER A 209 -14.97 9.88 18.12
C SER A 209 -14.05 10.58 19.12
N ILE A 210 -13.10 11.38 18.63
CA ILE A 210 -12.16 12.14 19.47
C ILE A 210 -12.90 13.17 20.33
N PHE A 211 -13.88 13.89 19.77
CA PHE A 211 -14.69 14.85 20.49
C PHE A 211 -15.48 14.19 21.64
N MET A 212 -16.10 13.04 21.39
CA MET A 212 -16.86 12.30 22.41
C MET A 212 -15.97 11.74 23.54
N ARG A 213 -14.67 11.52 23.28
CA ARG A 213 -13.68 11.12 24.30
C ARG A 213 -13.21 12.29 25.17
N SER A 214 -13.37 13.54 24.72
CA SER A 214 -12.92 14.73 25.46
C SER A 214 -13.88 15.13 26.59
N TRP A 215 -13.38 15.21 27.83
CA TRP A 215 -14.17 15.68 28.98
C TRP A 215 -14.62 17.15 28.83
N ARG A 216 -13.82 17.98 28.12
CA ARG A 216 -14.12 19.41 27.90
C ARG A 216 -15.33 19.59 26.98
N ALA A 217 -15.47 18.71 26.00
CA ALA A 217 -16.63 18.64 25.10
C ALA A 217 -17.91 18.24 25.85
N LYS A 218 -17.80 17.26 26.77
CA LYS A 218 -18.91 16.86 27.65
C LYS A 218 -19.35 18.01 28.56
N LEU A 219 -18.41 18.77 29.12
CA LEU A 219 -18.68 19.95 29.94
C LEU A 219 -19.38 21.06 29.15
N THR A 220 -18.92 21.37 27.93
CA THR A 220 -19.54 22.41 27.08
C THR A 220 -20.93 22.01 26.62
N LEU A 221 -21.14 20.74 26.24
CA LEU A 221 -22.47 20.23 25.90
C LEU A 221 -23.43 20.28 27.10
N THR A 222 -22.94 19.93 28.29
CA THR A 222 -23.72 20.01 29.53
C THR A 222 -24.06 21.46 29.88
N ALA A 223 -23.11 22.38 29.77
CA ALA A 223 -23.33 23.81 29.99
C ALA A 223 -24.35 24.39 28.99
N TYR A 224 -24.29 23.98 27.73
CA TYR A 224 -25.26 24.36 26.71
C TYR A 224 -26.67 23.86 27.05
N VAL A 225 -26.82 22.59 27.45
CA VAL A 225 -28.11 22.02 27.88
C VAL A 225 -28.66 22.75 29.11
N ILE A 226 -27.80 23.11 30.08
CA ILE A 226 -28.19 23.88 31.26
C ILE A 226 -28.67 25.28 30.86
N LEU A 227 -27.94 25.99 29.99
CA LEU A 227 -28.30 27.32 29.51
C LEU A 227 -29.64 27.31 28.76
N VAL A 228 -29.83 26.37 27.82
CA VAL A 228 -31.10 26.21 27.08
C VAL A 228 -32.25 25.83 28.03
N GLY A 229 -32.00 24.95 28.99
CA GLY A 229 -32.98 24.58 30.02
C GLY A 229 -33.38 25.76 30.91
N ALA A 230 -32.43 26.62 31.29
CA ALA A 230 -32.69 27.83 32.07
C ALA A 230 -33.54 28.84 31.27
N SER A 231 -33.21 29.07 29.99
CA SER A 231 -33.99 29.93 29.11
C SER A 231 -35.43 29.43 28.95
N THR A 232 -35.61 28.12 28.75
CA THR A 232 -36.95 27.50 28.59
C THR A 232 -37.78 27.61 29.89
N LYS A 233 -37.16 27.43 31.06
CA LYS A 233 -37.80 27.63 32.37
C LYS A 233 -38.19 29.09 32.60
N MET A 234 -37.35 30.03 32.18
CA MET A 234 -37.63 31.46 32.29
C MET A 234 -38.84 31.85 31.42
N ILE A 235 -38.87 31.39 30.16
CA ILE A 235 -40.00 31.62 29.23
C ILE A 235 -41.30 31.01 29.79
N THR A 236 -41.26 29.77 30.28
CA THR A 236 -42.45 29.13 30.87
C THR A 236 -42.91 29.79 32.16
N ALA A 237 -42.00 30.31 33.00
CA ALA A 237 -42.34 31.07 34.19
C ALA A 237 -43.01 32.42 33.86
N VAL A 238 -42.50 33.14 32.85
CA VAL A 238 -43.12 34.38 32.34
C VAL A 238 -44.50 34.09 31.73
N ALA A 239 -44.63 33.04 30.93
CA ALA A 239 -45.91 32.63 30.35
C ALA A 239 -46.93 32.17 31.42
N ARG A 240 -46.49 31.51 32.50
CA ARG A 240 -47.35 31.12 33.64
C ARG A 240 -47.77 32.32 34.48
N ARG A 241 -46.89 33.31 34.69
CA ARG A 241 -47.25 34.58 35.35
C ARG A 241 -48.26 35.38 34.52
N GLY A 242 -48.08 35.44 33.20
CA GLY A 242 -49.05 36.03 32.28
C GLY A 242 -50.42 35.33 32.32
N ARG A 243 -50.45 33.99 32.29
CA ARG A 243 -51.71 33.21 32.40
C ARG A 243 -52.40 33.34 33.77
N ARG A 244 -51.66 33.32 34.88
CA ARG A 244 -52.24 33.55 36.22
C ARG A 244 -52.82 34.95 36.32
N ALA A 245 -52.16 35.97 35.78
CA ALA A 245 -52.67 37.34 35.76
C ALA A 245 -53.97 37.46 34.95
N ILE A 246 -54.09 36.76 33.81
CA ILE A 246 -55.33 36.72 33.01
C ILE A 246 -56.46 36.01 33.76
N VAL A 247 -56.19 34.86 34.40
CA VAL A 247 -57.20 34.11 35.17
C VAL A 247 -57.68 34.89 36.39
N THR A 248 -56.80 35.58 37.11
CA THR A 248 -57.20 36.46 38.23
C THR A 248 -58.03 37.65 37.76
N ALA A 249 -57.74 38.21 36.57
CA ALA A 249 -58.54 39.27 35.95
C ALA A 249 -59.90 38.79 35.43
N THR A 250 -60.04 37.50 35.08
CA THR A 250 -61.35 36.93 34.70
C THR A 250 -62.19 36.63 35.95
N MET A 251 -61.57 36.18 37.05
CA MET A 251 -62.28 35.88 38.31
C MET A 251 -62.80 37.14 39.04
N THR A 252 -62.24 38.33 38.80
CA THR A 252 -62.76 39.60 39.35
C THR A 252 -63.89 40.21 38.51
N SER A 253 -64.21 39.65 37.35
CA SER A 253 -65.29 40.15 36.48
C SER A 253 -66.66 39.50 36.72
N SER A 254 -66.74 38.53 37.64
CA SER A 254 -67.96 37.79 37.95
C SER A 254 -68.33 37.85 39.43
N SER A 255 -68.55 39.05 39.97
CA SER A 255 -69.40 39.24 41.16
C SER A 255 -69.88 40.69 41.25
N SER A 256 -71.17 40.87 41.03
CA SER A 256 -71.94 42.09 41.15
C SER A 256 -72.04 42.57 42.60
N SER A 257 -71.25 43.59 42.97
CA SER A 257 -71.63 44.67 43.91
C SER A 257 -70.40 45.54 44.17
N LEU A 258 -70.48 46.81 43.77
CA LEU A 258 -69.44 47.82 43.96
C LEU A 258 -69.02 47.96 45.44
N PRO A 259 -67.73 48.18 45.70
CA PRO A 259 -67.35 49.31 46.53
C PRO A 259 -66.37 50.24 45.81
N ARG A 260 -66.47 51.54 46.12
CA ARG A 260 -65.66 52.64 45.61
C ARG A 260 -64.20 52.24 45.39
N VAL A 261 -63.80 52.14 44.13
CA VAL A 261 -62.39 52.01 43.75
C VAL A 261 -61.71 53.35 44.03
N ASN A 262 -60.77 53.36 44.96
CA ASN A 262 -59.88 54.49 45.20
C ASN A 262 -59.12 54.78 43.88
N PRO A 263 -59.23 55.98 43.27
CA PRO A 263 -58.60 56.26 41.98
C PRO A 263 -57.07 56.12 42.01
N ALA A 264 -56.44 56.16 43.19
CA ALA A 264 -55.02 55.86 43.35
C ALA A 264 -54.66 54.37 43.17
N ALA A 265 -55.60 53.45 43.39
CA ALA A 265 -55.41 52.00 43.29
C ALA A 265 -55.59 51.47 41.85
N ALA A 266 -56.47 52.10 41.05
CA ALA A 266 -56.65 51.75 39.64
C ALA A 266 -55.46 52.22 38.78
N ILE A 267 -54.89 53.39 39.09
CA ILE A 267 -53.70 53.93 38.41
C ILE A 267 -52.44 53.08 38.72
N SER A 268 -52.36 52.47 39.91
CA SER A 268 -51.24 51.59 40.27
C SER A 268 -51.32 50.18 39.67
N TYR A 269 -52.51 49.72 39.25
CA TYR A 269 -52.70 48.42 38.59
C TYR A 269 -52.40 48.46 37.08
N GLN A 270 -52.71 49.57 36.40
CA GLN A 270 -52.31 49.81 35.01
C GLN A 270 -50.82 50.19 34.87
N ALA A 271 -50.19 50.69 35.94
CA ALA A 271 -48.78 51.04 35.98
C ALA A 271 -47.83 49.84 36.21
N THR A 272 -48.35 48.65 36.50
CA THR A 272 -47.53 47.48 36.89
C THR A 272 -47.51 46.35 35.87
N MET A 273 -48.31 46.42 34.78
CA MET A 273 -48.18 45.49 33.66
C MET A 273 -47.42 46.15 32.50
N PRO A 274 -46.32 45.56 32.00
CA PRO A 274 -45.69 46.04 30.79
C PRO A 274 -46.68 45.91 29.61
N PRO A 275 -46.75 46.91 28.70
CA PRO A 275 -47.69 46.89 27.59
C PRO A 275 -47.48 45.66 26.69
N PRO A 276 -48.50 45.18 25.95
CA PRO A 276 -48.38 43.99 25.09
C PRO A 276 -47.21 44.03 24.12
N SER A 277 -46.83 45.23 23.67
CA SER A 277 -45.66 45.49 22.83
C SER A 277 -44.32 45.19 23.53
N VAL A 278 -44.23 45.36 24.85
CA VAL A 278 -43.04 45.06 25.66
C VAL A 278 -42.92 43.56 25.93
N ILE A 279 -44.03 42.86 26.15
CA ILE A 279 -44.04 41.39 26.26
C ILE A 279 -43.65 40.76 24.90
N ALA A 280 -44.18 41.30 23.80
CA ALA A 280 -43.80 40.88 22.44
C ALA A 280 -42.31 41.14 22.15
N ARG A 281 -41.77 42.30 22.54
CA ARG A 281 -40.34 42.61 22.43
C ARG A 281 -39.47 41.67 23.26
N HIS A 282 -39.82 41.39 24.52
CA HIS A 282 -39.06 40.44 25.35
C HIS A 282 -39.06 39.01 24.80
N ASN A 283 -40.18 38.56 24.22
CA ASN A 283 -40.23 37.26 23.55
C ASN A 283 -39.37 37.27 22.27
N LEU A 284 -39.37 38.38 21.52
CA LEU A 284 -38.51 38.56 20.35
C LEU A 284 -37.02 38.54 20.74
N ASP A 285 -36.64 39.29 21.78
CA ASP A 285 -35.27 39.36 22.29
C ASP A 285 -34.80 37.99 22.81
N ALA A 286 -35.67 37.25 23.51
CA ALA A 286 -35.36 35.89 23.97
C ALA A 286 -35.15 34.92 22.79
N VAL A 287 -35.97 35.04 21.73
CA VAL A 287 -35.80 34.26 20.49
C VAL A 287 -34.51 34.64 19.77
N VAL A 288 -34.19 35.93 19.67
CA VAL A 288 -32.95 36.41 19.06
C VAL A 288 -31.73 35.93 19.84
N ILE A 289 -31.74 36.01 21.18
CA ILE A 289 -30.66 35.48 22.02
C ILE A 289 -30.52 33.97 21.83
N PHE A 290 -31.62 33.22 21.79
CA PHE A 290 -31.59 31.78 21.53
C PHE A 290 -31.01 31.43 20.16
N LEU A 291 -31.40 32.17 19.11
CA LEU A 291 -30.87 31.99 17.76
C LEU A 291 -29.39 32.36 17.66
N CYS A 292 -28.97 33.49 18.25
CA CYS A 292 -27.58 33.93 18.26
C CYS A 292 -26.68 32.98 19.05
N THR A 293 -27.14 32.50 20.20
CA THR A 293 -26.38 31.53 21.01
C THR A 293 -26.30 30.16 20.33
N THR A 294 -27.40 29.67 19.74
CA THR A 294 -27.37 28.43 18.95
C THR A 294 -26.46 28.57 17.72
N PHE A 295 -26.49 29.72 17.05
CA PHE A 295 -25.59 30.00 15.94
C PHE A 295 -24.12 30.01 16.39
N ALA A 296 -23.78 30.74 17.46
CA ALA A 296 -22.41 30.89 17.94
C ALA A 296 -21.81 29.60 18.53
N PHE A 297 -22.61 28.77 19.21
CA PHE A 297 -22.12 27.59 19.94
C PHE A 297 -22.37 26.26 19.24
N VAL A 298 -23.26 26.22 18.24
CA VAL A 298 -23.60 24.98 17.51
C VAL A 298 -23.32 25.13 16.02
N VAL A 299 -23.95 26.11 15.35
CA VAL A 299 -23.89 26.23 13.89
C VAL A 299 -22.50 26.66 13.41
N LEU A 300 -21.93 27.71 14.00
CA LEU A 300 -20.64 28.26 13.61
C LEU A 300 -19.50 27.25 13.87
N PRO A 301 -19.39 26.58 15.03
CA PRO A 301 -18.41 25.51 15.23
C PRO A 301 -18.60 24.34 14.26
N TRP A 302 -19.84 23.94 13.99
CA TRP A 302 -20.13 22.88 13.01
C TRP A 302 -19.69 23.27 11.59
N LEU A 303 -19.96 24.50 11.16
CA LEU A 303 -19.50 25.03 9.87
C LEU A 303 -17.97 25.04 9.79
N LEU A 304 -17.29 25.51 10.84
CA LEU A 304 -15.83 25.55 10.90
C LEU A 304 -15.23 24.14 10.81
N VAL A 305 -15.75 23.18 11.60
CA VAL A 305 -15.34 21.77 11.55
C VAL A 305 -15.58 21.19 10.16
N ARG A 306 -16.75 21.45 9.55
CA ARG A 306 -17.09 20.98 8.21
C ARG A 306 -16.15 21.54 7.14
N THR A 307 -15.86 22.85 7.17
CA THR A 307 -14.91 23.46 6.23
C THR A 307 -13.49 22.94 6.43
N GLY A 308 -13.06 22.76 7.68
CA GLY A 308 -11.76 22.18 8.02
C GLY A 308 -11.63 20.73 7.54
N ALA A 309 -12.67 19.91 7.77
CA ALA A 309 -12.72 18.52 7.34
C ALA A 309 -12.62 18.38 5.82
N ARG A 310 -13.34 19.22 5.04
CA ARG A 310 -13.23 19.23 3.57
C ARG A 310 -11.83 19.59 3.09
N LYS A 311 -11.23 20.62 3.68
CA LYS A 311 -9.87 21.05 3.32
C LYS A 311 -8.85 19.96 3.60
N LEU A 312 -8.98 19.28 4.75
CA LEU A 312 -8.11 18.17 5.13
C LEU A 312 -8.33 16.94 4.23
N ALA A 313 -9.58 16.63 3.88
CA ALA A 313 -9.92 15.54 2.97
C ALA A 313 -9.28 15.72 1.59
N SER A 314 -9.38 16.94 1.00
CA SER A 314 -8.69 17.25 -0.26
C SER A 314 -7.19 17.06 -0.11
N LYS A 315 -6.58 17.62 0.94
CA LYS A 315 -5.14 17.52 1.16
C LYS A 315 -4.69 16.06 1.24
N TRP A 316 -5.43 15.17 1.90
CA TRP A 316 -5.06 13.76 1.97
C TRP A 316 -5.28 13.02 0.66
N HIS A 317 -6.41 13.26 0.00
CA HIS A 317 -6.67 12.72 -1.32
C HIS A 317 -5.55 13.06 -2.31
N ASP A 318 -5.13 14.33 -2.33
CA ASP A 318 -4.13 14.85 -3.26
C ASP A 318 -2.70 14.41 -2.89
N ASN A 319 -2.48 13.85 -1.68
CA ASN A 319 -1.20 13.27 -1.24
C ASN A 319 -1.17 11.73 -1.32
N ARG A 320 -2.20 11.09 -1.89
CA ARG A 320 -2.19 9.64 -2.15
C ARG A 320 -0.99 9.27 -3.00
N GLN A 321 -0.29 8.23 -2.58
CA GLN A 321 0.81 7.66 -3.32
C GLN A 321 0.27 6.47 -4.12
N GLU A 322 0.28 6.63 -5.43
CA GLU A 322 0.02 5.54 -6.35
C GLU A 322 1.24 4.62 -6.42
N ALA A 323 1.00 3.32 -6.57
CA ALA A 323 2.05 2.38 -6.90
C ALA A 323 2.63 2.72 -8.28
N PHE A 324 3.94 2.59 -8.44
CA PHE A 324 4.57 2.72 -9.75
C PHE A 324 4.10 1.62 -10.70
N ASP A 325 4.19 1.89 -12.01
CA ASP A 325 3.77 0.95 -13.04
C ASP A 325 4.54 -0.36 -12.96
N SER A 326 5.81 -0.34 -12.54
CA SER A 326 6.61 -1.53 -12.25
C SER A 326 5.93 -2.48 -11.27
N ALA A 327 5.40 -1.97 -10.16
CA ALA A 327 4.70 -2.78 -9.16
C ALA A 327 3.32 -3.23 -9.61
N LYS A 328 2.58 -2.37 -10.34
CA LYS A 328 1.27 -2.70 -10.90
C LYS A 328 1.38 -3.82 -11.96
N VAL A 329 2.35 -3.73 -12.86
CA VAL A 329 2.65 -4.74 -13.88
C VAL A 329 3.08 -6.05 -13.23
N LEU A 330 3.99 -6.00 -12.26
CA LEU A 330 4.40 -7.20 -11.51
C LEU A 330 3.20 -7.87 -10.84
N LEU A 331 2.34 -7.12 -10.16
CA LEU A 331 1.15 -7.67 -9.52
C LEU A 331 0.21 -8.30 -10.56
N ALA A 332 -0.01 -7.65 -11.69
CA ALA A 332 -0.83 -8.20 -12.77
C ALA A 332 -0.25 -9.53 -13.31
N ASP A 333 1.07 -9.61 -13.50
CA ASP A 333 1.76 -10.82 -13.93
C ASP A 333 1.67 -11.94 -12.88
N LEU A 334 1.86 -11.62 -11.61
CA LEU A 334 1.70 -12.59 -10.51
C LEU A 334 0.26 -13.11 -10.44
N VAL A 335 -0.74 -12.25 -10.64
CA VAL A 335 -2.15 -12.65 -10.70
C VAL A 335 -2.40 -13.58 -11.90
N LYS A 336 -1.91 -13.22 -13.08
CA LYS A 336 -2.03 -14.03 -14.29
C LYS A 336 -1.39 -15.41 -14.13
N ASN A 337 -0.30 -15.49 -13.39
CA ASN A 337 0.44 -16.74 -13.14
C ASN A 337 -0.04 -17.50 -11.90
N GLY A 338 -1.10 -17.06 -11.22
CA GLY A 338 -1.62 -17.71 -10.01
C GLY A 338 -0.66 -17.64 -8.81
N ARG A 339 0.28 -16.69 -8.82
CA ARG A 339 1.20 -16.38 -7.70
C ARG A 339 0.68 -15.24 -6.81
N ALA A 340 -0.34 -14.51 -7.25
CA ALA A 340 -1.05 -13.54 -6.44
C ALA A 340 -2.55 -13.54 -6.73
N ARG A 341 -3.35 -12.95 -5.86
CA ARG A 341 -4.79 -12.73 -6.07
C ARG A 341 -5.20 -11.40 -5.45
N ARG A 342 -5.86 -10.56 -6.24
CA ARG A 342 -6.49 -9.33 -5.74
C ARG A 342 -7.87 -9.64 -5.18
N MET A 343 -8.13 -9.21 -3.96
CA MET A 343 -9.41 -9.39 -3.27
C MET A 343 -9.86 -8.08 -2.65
N LYS A 344 -11.13 -8.03 -2.23
CA LYS A 344 -11.69 -6.84 -1.60
C LYS A 344 -10.96 -6.48 -0.30
N SER A 345 -10.52 -7.49 0.45
CA SER A 345 -9.88 -7.35 1.76
C SER A 345 -8.35 -7.20 1.68
N CYS A 346 -7.70 -7.82 0.69
CA CYS A 346 -6.26 -7.81 0.54
C CYS A 346 -5.81 -8.20 -0.88
N ASP A 347 -4.56 -7.87 -1.21
CA ASP A 347 -3.82 -8.51 -2.28
C ASP A 347 -2.98 -9.64 -1.64
N ALA A 348 -3.30 -10.90 -1.97
CA ALA A 348 -2.60 -12.08 -1.44
C ALA A 348 -1.51 -12.56 -2.41
N TYR A 349 -0.37 -12.98 -1.87
CA TYR A 349 0.79 -13.47 -2.59
C TYR A 349 1.14 -14.86 -2.07
N TYR A 350 1.29 -15.80 -2.99
CA TYR A 350 1.36 -17.22 -2.70
C TYR A 350 2.78 -17.76 -2.95
N PRO A 351 3.30 -18.62 -2.07
CA PRO A 351 4.53 -19.35 -2.34
C PRO A 351 4.50 -20.13 -3.65
N PRO A 352 5.66 -20.33 -4.30
CA PRO A 352 5.74 -21.16 -5.49
C PRO A 352 5.31 -22.59 -5.16
N PRO A 353 4.68 -23.31 -6.12
CA PRO A 353 4.34 -24.72 -5.92
C PRO A 353 5.61 -25.55 -5.62
N PRO A 354 5.51 -26.59 -4.78
CA PRO A 354 6.65 -27.45 -4.49
C PRO A 354 7.21 -28.08 -5.77
N PRO A 355 8.53 -28.33 -5.83
CA PRO A 355 9.18 -28.86 -7.02
C PRO A 355 9.00 -30.39 -7.11
N THR A 356 7.81 -30.89 -7.42
CA THR A 356 7.62 -32.27 -7.93
C THR A 356 6.36 -32.39 -8.79
N PRO A 357 6.45 -33.02 -9.98
CA PRO A 357 5.28 -33.60 -10.63
C PRO A 357 5.00 -34.96 -10.00
N ASP A 358 3.82 -35.15 -9.40
CA ASP A 358 3.33 -36.49 -9.16
C ASP A 358 3.17 -37.18 -10.52
N GLY A 359 3.86 -38.29 -10.72
CA GLY A 359 4.08 -38.95 -12.01
C GLY A 359 2.84 -39.57 -12.67
N ASP A 360 1.62 -39.19 -12.29
CA ASP A 360 0.39 -39.88 -12.71
C ASP A 360 -0.68 -38.98 -13.36
N GLY A 361 -0.37 -37.70 -13.63
CA GLY A 361 -1.25 -36.82 -14.42
C GLY A 361 -2.64 -36.55 -13.82
N THR A 362 -2.91 -37.01 -12.60
CA THR A 362 -4.12 -36.71 -11.84
C THR A 362 -3.99 -35.35 -11.17
N MET A 363 -4.94 -34.45 -11.42
CA MET A 363 -5.07 -33.17 -10.73
C MET A 363 -5.51 -33.41 -9.27
N VAL A 364 -4.57 -33.76 -8.41
CA VAL A 364 -4.81 -33.77 -6.96
C VAL A 364 -4.86 -32.31 -6.50
N VAL A 365 -5.98 -31.91 -5.89
CA VAL A 365 -6.07 -30.64 -5.15
C VAL A 365 -5.17 -30.80 -3.93
N HIS A 366 -3.88 -30.54 -4.09
CA HIS A 366 -2.96 -30.55 -2.96
C HIS A 366 -3.32 -29.40 -2.04
N GLN A 367 -3.66 -29.71 -0.80
CA GLN A 367 -3.68 -28.75 0.29
C GLN A 367 -2.28 -28.13 0.37
N ARG A 368 -2.18 -26.82 0.11
CA ARG A 368 -0.90 -26.13 0.06
C ARG A 368 -0.58 -25.59 1.45
N THR A 369 0.61 -25.86 1.97
CA THR A 369 1.02 -25.38 3.29
C THR A 369 2.05 -24.27 3.16
N ALA A 370 1.79 -23.11 3.75
CA ALA A 370 2.79 -22.08 3.99
C ALA A 370 3.23 -22.16 5.46
N ARG A 371 4.54 -22.18 5.70
CA ARG A 371 5.10 -22.24 7.07
C ARG A 371 4.67 -21.02 7.90
N CYS A 372 4.64 -19.85 7.27
CA CYS A 372 4.21 -18.62 7.91
C CYS A 372 3.29 -17.82 6.98
N GLY A 373 2.33 -17.14 7.59
CA GLY A 373 1.50 -16.14 6.94
C GLY A 373 1.84 -14.76 7.50
N LEU A 374 1.81 -13.74 6.66
CA LEU A 374 2.02 -12.35 7.06
C LEU A 374 0.86 -11.50 6.56
N VAL A 375 0.02 -11.00 7.48
CA VAL A 375 -0.92 -9.91 7.16
C VAL A 375 -0.18 -8.59 7.28
N PHE A 376 -0.10 -7.84 6.19
CA PHE A 376 0.72 -6.63 6.12
C PHE A 376 -0.12 -5.39 5.87
N TYR A 377 -0.02 -4.40 6.75
CA TYR A 377 -0.69 -3.11 6.62
C TYR A 377 0.17 -2.11 5.84
N PRO A 378 -0.33 -1.54 4.73
CA PRO A 378 0.42 -0.56 3.94
C PRO A 378 0.60 0.77 4.71
N GLY A 379 1.55 1.57 4.25
CA GLY A 379 1.82 2.90 4.78
C GLY A 379 0.67 3.88 4.55
N ALA A 380 0.67 4.97 5.32
CA ALA A 380 -0.34 6.02 5.20
C ALA A 380 -0.37 6.59 3.78
N LEU A 381 -1.55 6.57 3.17
CA LEU A 381 -1.85 7.08 1.82
C LEU A 381 -1.19 6.28 0.68
N VAL A 382 -0.54 5.15 0.97
CA VAL A 382 0.15 4.32 -0.03
C VAL A 382 -0.79 3.25 -0.57
N ASP A 383 -0.79 3.08 -1.90
CA ASP A 383 -1.46 1.96 -2.56
C ASP A 383 -0.84 0.61 -2.13
N GLY A 384 -1.68 -0.37 -1.79
CA GLY A 384 -1.24 -1.73 -1.45
C GLY A 384 -0.43 -2.39 -2.56
N ALA A 385 -0.70 -2.06 -3.83
CA ALA A 385 0.05 -2.59 -4.97
C ALA A 385 1.54 -2.19 -4.94
N ALA A 386 1.92 -1.10 -4.26
CA ALA A 386 3.33 -0.68 -4.15
C ALA A 386 4.19 -1.72 -3.42
N TYR A 387 3.58 -2.60 -2.63
CA TYR A 387 4.27 -3.66 -1.89
C TYR A 387 4.49 -4.93 -2.71
N ALA A 388 4.04 -4.99 -3.97
CA ALA A 388 4.08 -6.20 -4.78
C ALA A 388 5.47 -6.84 -4.87
N HIS A 389 6.52 -6.04 -5.05
CA HIS A 389 7.90 -6.53 -5.11
C HIS A 389 8.37 -7.20 -3.81
N VAL A 390 8.20 -6.53 -2.65
CA VAL A 390 8.63 -7.11 -1.37
C VAL A 390 7.76 -8.30 -0.97
N ALA A 391 6.44 -8.22 -1.24
CA ALA A 391 5.52 -9.31 -0.98
C ALA A 391 5.82 -10.54 -1.84
N SER A 392 6.20 -10.35 -3.12
CA SER A 392 6.60 -11.46 -3.99
C SER A 392 7.90 -12.11 -3.50
N LEU A 393 8.91 -11.31 -3.10
CA LEU A 393 10.17 -11.81 -2.53
C LEU A 393 9.93 -12.65 -1.27
N LEU A 394 9.08 -12.18 -0.35
CA LEU A 394 8.68 -12.94 0.83
C LEU A 394 7.93 -14.23 0.46
N SER A 395 7.06 -14.17 -0.55
CA SER A 395 6.34 -15.35 -1.03
C SER A 395 7.26 -16.38 -1.67
N ASP A 396 8.28 -15.96 -2.41
CA ASP A 396 9.31 -16.84 -2.97
C ASP A 396 10.12 -17.54 -1.86
N MET A 397 10.26 -16.90 -0.70
CA MET A 397 10.89 -17.50 0.49
C MET A 397 9.96 -18.43 1.28
N GLY A 398 8.68 -18.57 0.88
CA GLY A 398 7.73 -19.49 1.50
C GLY A 398 6.72 -18.85 2.47
N VAL A 399 6.63 -17.51 2.50
CA VAL A 399 5.65 -16.79 3.32
C VAL A 399 4.38 -16.50 2.53
N LEU A 400 3.21 -16.88 3.02
CA LEU A 400 1.96 -16.40 2.44
C LEU A 400 1.72 -14.95 2.88
N VAL A 401 1.78 -13.99 1.96
CA VAL A 401 1.66 -12.56 2.30
C VAL A 401 0.29 -12.04 1.90
N ALA A 402 -0.42 -11.39 2.81
CA ALA A 402 -1.69 -10.72 2.56
C ALA A 402 -1.54 -9.22 2.83
N VAL A 403 -1.38 -8.41 1.78
CA VAL A 403 -1.29 -6.95 1.89
C VAL A 403 -2.71 -6.39 2.00
N VAL A 404 -3.05 -5.82 3.16
CA VAL A 404 -4.41 -5.34 3.46
C VAL A 404 -4.81 -4.22 2.52
N ASN A 405 -6.01 -4.33 1.95
CA ASN A 405 -6.61 -3.28 1.15
C ASN A 405 -7.32 -2.26 2.06
N LEU A 406 -6.83 -1.02 2.06
CA LEU A 406 -7.38 0.09 2.85
C LEU A 406 -8.22 1.06 2.00
N GLU A 407 -8.53 0.73 0.75
CA GLU A 407 -9.39 1.57 -0.09
C GLU A 407 -10.80 1.72 0.48
N PRO A 408 -11.46 2.86 0.28
CA PRO A 408 -11.01 4.06 -0.44
C PRO A 408 -10.09 5.01 0.37
N HIS A 409 -9.84 4.71 1.64
CA HIS A 409 -9.27 5.68 2.58
C HIS A 409 -7.75 5.67 2.64
N ARG A 410 -7.06 4.55 2.34
CA ARG A 410 -5.60 4.36 2.48
C ARG A 410 -5.01 4.90 3.81
N LEU A 411 -5.83 5.13 4.82
CA LEU A 411 -5.50 5.84 6.05
C LEU A 411 -6.55 5.47 7.09
N VAL A 412 -6.09 5.10 8.28
CA VAL A 412 -6.93 4.86 9.45
C VAL A 412 -6.55 5.88 10.50
N LEU A 413 -7.54 6.59 11.04
CA LEU A 413 -7.28 7.62 12.05
C LEU A 413 -7.42 7.08 13.45
N THR A 414 -8.39 6.22 13.71
CA THR A 414 -8.61 5.58 15.01
C THR A 414 -9.15 4.17 14.83
N THR A 415 -9.11 3.35 15.89
CA THR A 415 -9.76 2.02 15.86
C THR A 415 -11.29 2.10 15.83
N ALA A 416 -11.90 3.25 16.13
CA ALA A 416 -13.35 3.38 16.14
C ALA A 416 -13.95 3.59 14.74
N ASP A 417 -13.18 4.14 13.81
CA ASP A 417 -13.57 4.31 12.40
C ASP A 417 -13.22 3.10 11.54
N TYR A 418 -12.43 2.14 12.06
CA TYR A 418 -11.92 1.03 11.30
C TYR A 418 -11.86 -0.29 12.10
N PRO A 419 -12.60 -1.34 11.71
CA PRO A 419 -12.65 -2.60 12.43
C PRO A 419 -11.39 -3.44 12.17
N LEU A 420 -10.31 -3.15 12.90
CA LEU A 420 -8.98 -3.75 12.68
C LEU A 420 -8.97 -5.27 12.77
N ARG A 421 -9.52 -5.88 13.82
CA ARG A 421 -9.55 -7.35 13.95
C ARG A 421 -10.34 -8.03 12.85
N GLU A 422 -11.53 -7.53 12.55
CA GLU A 422 -12.37 -8.11 11.49
C GLU A 422 -11.66 -8.04 10.13
N THR A 423 -11.00 -6.91 9.86
CA THR A 423 -10.18 -6.73 8.65
C THR A 423 -9.03 -7.72 8.60
N THR A 424 -8.25 -7.84 9.68
CA THR A 424 -7.13 -8.78 9.75
C THR A 424 -7.59 -10.22 9.58
N MET A 425 -8.63 -10.64 10.31
CA MET A 425 -9.16 -12.02 10.22
C MET A 425 -9.73 -12.30 8.83
N ARG A 426 -10.42 -11.33 8.22
CA ARG A 426 -10.91 -11.46 6.84
C ARG A 426 -9.75 -11.60 5.84
N ALA A 427 -8.69 -10.81 5.97
CA ALA A 427 -7.50 -10.95 5.13
C ALA A 427 -6.83 -12.33 5.29
N MET A 428 -6.77 -12.86 6.51
CA MET A 428 -6.28 -14.22 6.77
C MET A 428 -7.17 -15.27 6.08
N CYS A 429 -8.49 -15.21 6.30
CA CYS A 429 -9.43 -16.16 5.71
C CYS A 429 -9.47 -16.11 4.18
N ASP A 430 -9.61 -14.92 3.61
CA ASP A 430 -9.71 -14.73 2.16
C ASP A 430 -8.43 -15.18 1.46
N SER A 431 -7.26 -14.90 2.05
CA SER A 431 -5.99 -15.35 1.47
C SER A 431 -5.81 -16.87 1.52
N MET A 432 -6.35 -17.57 2.51
CA MET A 432 -6.33 -19.04 2.56
C MET A 432 -7.31 -19.69 1.56
N LEU A 433 -8.44 -19.04 1.30
CA LEU A 433 -9.52 -19.57 0.47
C LEU A 433 -9.35 -19.20 -1.01
N SER A 434 -8.38 -19.85 -1.67
CA SER A 434 -8.26 -19.76 -3.13
C SER A 434 -8.99 -20.89 -3.84
N THR A 435 -10.03 -20.57 -4.60
CA THR A 435 -10.85 -21.56 -5.35
C THR A 435 -10.08 -22.19 -6.52
N ASP A 436 -9.08 -21.47 -7.05
CA ASP A 436 -8.42 -21.84 -8.30
C ASP A 436 -7.01 -22.43 -8.07
N LEU A 437 -6.44 -22.21 -6.87
CA LEU A 437 -5.09 -22.69 -6.49
C LEU A 437 -5.10 -23.77 -5.40
N GLY A 438 -6.29 -24.16 -4.95
CA GLY A 438 -6.47 -25.00 -3.76
C GLY A 438 -6.47 -24.18 -2.47
N THR A 439 -6.92 -24.81 -1.39
CA THR A 439 -6.93 -24.22 -0.05
C THR A 439 -5.51 -24.18 0.52
N TRP A 440 -5.13 -23.02 1.06
CA TRP A 440 -3.89 -22.87 1.80
C TRP A 440 -4.11 -23.10 3.30
N THR A 441 -3.17 -23.81 3.92
CA THR A 441 -3.01 -23.81 5.37
C THR A 441 -1.76 -23.04 5.76
N VAL A 442 -1.86 -22.32 6.87
CA VAL A 442 -0.78 -21.50 7.42
C VAL A 442 -0.53 -21.97 8.85
N ASP A 443 0.70 -22.41 9.14
CA ASP A 443 1.02 -22.96 10.46
C ASP A 443 1.05 -21.84 11.53
N GLU A 444 1.61 -20.68 11.18
CA GLU A 444 1.66 -19.54 12.07
C GLU A 444 1.44 -18.21 11.34
N TRP A 445 0.64 -17.33 11.95
CA TRP A 445 0.38 -15.99 11.45
C TRP A 445 1.19 -14.93 12.18
N ALA A 446 1.78 -14.04 11.40
CA ALA A 446 2.34 -12.77 11.82
C ALA A 446 1.50 -11.61 11.29
N VAL A 447 1.58 -10.47 11.98
CA VAL A 447 0.99 -9.21 11.53
C VAL A 447 2.08 -8.15 11.46
N GLY A 448 2.13 -7.42 10.36
CA GLY A 448 3.11 -6.38 10.18
C GLY A 448 2.57 -5.16 9.48
N GLY A 449 3.42 -4.15 9.35
CA GLY A 449 3.08 -2.99 8.55
C GLY A 449 4.23 -2.00 8.39
N HIS A 450 4.04 -1.12 7.41
CA HIS A 450 4.98 -0.06 7.08
C HIS A 450 4.50 1.28 7.65
N SER A 451 5.38 2.05 8.30
CA SER A 451 5.06 3.39 8.78
C SER A 451 3.79 3.39 9.65
N LEU A 452 2.76 4.17 9.32
CA LEU A 452 1.46 4.13 10.02
C LEU A 452 0.80 2.74 10.00
N GLY A 453 0.99 1.94 8.95
CA GLY A 453 0.52 0.55 8.91
C GLY A 453 1.13 -0.28 10.04
N GLY A 454 2.37 -0.01 10.45
CA GLY A 454 2.99 -0.63 11.62
C GLY A 454 2.31 -0.23 12.94
N ALA A 455 1.79 0.99 13.04
CA ALA A 455 0.95 1.41 14.17
C ALA A 455 -0.36 0.59 14.25
N LEU A 456 -0.97 0.30 13.10
CA LEU A 456 -2.15 -0.56 13.03
C LEU A 456 -1.82 -2.01 13.42
N ALA A 457 -0.69 -2.53 12.93
CA ALA A 457 -0.19 -3.86 13.26
C ALA A 457 0.04 -4.04 14.77
N MET A 458 0.73 -3.09 15.41
CA MET A 458 0.91 -3.09 16.87
C MET A 458 -0.44 -3.06 17.59
N THR A 459 -1.36 -2.20 17.15
CA THR A 459 -2.65 -2.01 17.81
C THR A 459 -3.52 -3.26 17.75
N VAL A 460 -3.61 -3.91 16.58
CA VAL A 460 -4.46 -5.10 16.41
C VAL A 460 -3.90 -6.30 17.17
N VAL A 461 -2.58 -6.47 17.21
CA VAL A 461 -1.94 -7.51 18.03
C VAL A 461 -2.15 -7.21 19.50
N ALA A 462 -1.87 -5.99 19.95
CA ALA A 462 -1.96 -5.63 21.37
C ALA A 462 -3.37 -5.86 21.94
N ASN A 463 -4.39 -5.40 21.22
CA ASN A 463 -5.75 -5.39 21.73
C ASN A 463 -6.56 -6.64 21.43
N GLU A 464 -6.33 -7.27 20.28
CA GLU A 464 -7.32 -8.17 19.70
C GLU A 464 -6.76 -9.54 19.29
N LEU A 465 -5.47 -9.63 18.97
CA LEU A 465 -4.86 -10.84 18.39
C LEU A 465 -3.66 -11.40 19.15
N HIS A 466 -3.25 -10.85 20.30
CA HIS A 466 -2.08 -11.31 21.05
C HIS A 466 -2.13 -12.78 21.49
N SER A 467 -3.30 -13.40 21.53
CA SER A 467 -3.46 -14.84 21.82
C SER A 467 -3.17 -15.73 20.60
N THR A 468 -3.30 -15.20 19.39
CA THR A 468 -3.19 -15.93 18.12
C THR A 468 -1.93 -15.56 17.34
N VAL A 469 -1.50 -14.31 17.41
CA VAL A 469 -0.36 -13.76 16.67
C VAL A 469 0.74 -13.41 17.68
N LYS A 470 1.89 -14.09 17.54
CA LYS A 470 3.06 -13.88 18.41
C LYS A 470 4.22 -13.16 17.73
N ARG A 471 4.15 -12.91 16.42
CA ARG A 471 5.18 -12.19 15.67
C ARG A 471 4.64 -10.91 15.04
N VAL A 472 5.35 -9.81 15.28
CA VAL A 472 5.04 -8.47 14.76
C VAL A 472 6.19 -7.96 13.89
N VAL A 473 5.89 -7.50 12.67
CA VAL A 473 6.90 -6.98 11.73
C VAL A 473 6.67 -5.50 11.45
N LEU A 474 7.63 -4.66 11.76
CA LEU A 474 7.51 -3.21 11.65
C LEU A 474 8.58 -2.66 10.71
N TRP A 475 8.17 -2.05 9.60
CA TRP A 475 9.08 -1.40 8.65
C TRP A 475 8.93 0.11 8.73
N GLY A 476 10.02 0.84 8.90
CA GLY A 476 9.97 2.29 8.95
C GLY A 476 9.14 2.80 10.14
N VAL A 477 9.25 2.17 11.31
CA VAL A 477 8.45 2.52 12.51
C VAL A 477 9.37 2.87 13.67
N MET A 478 9.01 3.93 14.40
CA MET A 478 9.79 4.36 15.56
C MET A 478 8.99 5.04 16.68
N SER A 479 7.67 4.96 16.62
CA SER A 479 6.79 5.56 17.62
C SER A 479 5.65 4.62 17.95
N TYR A 480 5.31 4.53 19.23
CA TYR A 480 4.18 3.73 19.66
C TYR A 480 2.88 4.54 19.49
N PRO A 481 1.78 3.91 19.06
CA PRO A 481 0.50 4.59 18.90
C PRO A 481 0.06 5.28 20.20
N HIS A 482 -0.40 6.54 20.11
CA HIS A 482 -0.87 7.24 21.30
C HIS A 482 -2.20 6.66 21.80
N PRO A 483 -2.37 6.39 23.12
CA PRO A 483 -3.56 5.72 23.66
C PRO A 483 -4.91 6.42 23.39
N SER A 484 -4.91 7.74 23.16
CA SER A 484 -6.14 8.47 22.81
C SER A 484 -6.66 8.14 21.42
N VAL A 485 -5.77 7.72 20.52
CA VAL A 485 -6.04 7.40 19.12
C VAL A 485 -6.22 5.89 18.98
N TYR A 486 -5.29 5.14 19.53
CA TYR A 486 -5.23 3.68 19.54
C TYR A 486 -5.08 3.21 20.99
N PRO A 487 -6.20 3.00 21.72
CA PRO A 487 -6.13 2.51 23.10
C PRO A 487 -5.57 1.09 23.11
N GLY A 488 -4.73 0.76 24.08
CA GLY A 488 -4.20 -0.59 24.26
C GLY A 488 -2.96 -0.62 25.18
N PRO A 489 -2.61 -1.79 25.73
CA PRO A 489 -1.35 -1.96 26.45
C PRO A 489 -0.16 -1.88 25.49
N PRO A 490 1.03 -1.48 25.96
CA PRO A 490 2.26 -1.60 25.17
C PRO A 490 2.56 -3.07 24.86
N LEU A 491 3.26 -3.34 23.76
CA LEU A 491 3.62 -4.72 23.37
C LEU A 491 4.55 -5.39 24.38
N ARG A 492 5.31 -4.61 25.15
CA ARG A 492 6.17 -5.09 26.24
C ARG A 492 5.41 -5.87 27.32
N ASP A 493 4.16 -5.49 27.57
CA ASP A 493 3.33 -6.07 28.63
C ASP A 493 2.61 -7.35 28.16
N ILE A 494 2.91 -7.83 26.95
CA ILE A 494 2.25 -8.97 26.33
C ILE A 494 3.24 -10.14 26.19
N ASP A 495 2.92 -11.23 26.88
CA ASP A 495 3.78 -12.41 26.93
C ASP A 495 3.94 -13.11 25.57
N GLY A 496 5.19 -13.48 25.28
CA GLY A 496 5.57 -14.23 24.08
C GLY A 496 5.42 -13.48 22.75
N VAL A 497 5.23 -12.16 22.75
CA VAL A 497 5.23 -11.38 21.50
C VAL A 497 6.66 -11.01 21.11
N HIS A 498 7.07 -11.42 19.92
CA HIS A 498 8.33 -11.05 19.30
C HIS A 498 8.11 -9.95 18.26
N VAL A 499 9.03 -9.00 18.20
CA VAL A 499 8.91 -7.83 17.32
C VAL A 499 10.18 -7.69 16.48
N LEU A 500 10.01 -7.53 15.17
CA LEU A 500 11.07 -7.10 14.26
C LEU A 500 10.84 -5.63 13.90
N VAL A 501 11.86 -4.79 14.06
CA VAL A 501 11.88 -3.40 13.62
C VAL A 501 12.96 -3.23 12.57
N VAL A 502 12.58 -2.89 11.34
CA VAL A 502 13.50 -2.64 10.21
C VAL A 502 13.41 -1.18 9.79
N ASN A 503 14.52 -0.44 9.89
CA ASN A 503 14.59 0.98 9.52
C ASN A 503 15.74 1.23 8.54
N GLY A 504 15.63 2.27 7.71
CA GLY A 504 16.72 2.72 6.82
C GLY A 504 17.66 3.71 7.53
N SER A 505 18.97 3.69 7.23
CA SER A 505 19.90 4.70 7.79
C SER A 505 19.62 6.11 7.28
N GLU A 506 19.14 6.23 6.05
CA GLU A 506 18.77 7.47 5.38
C GLU A 506 17.27 7.74 5.50
N ASP A 507 16.57 7.13 6.47
CA ASP A 507 15.15 7.39 6.70
C ASP A 507 14.97 8.77 7.35
N GLY A 508 14.79 9.78 6.51
CA GLY A 508 14.62 11.17 6.93
C GLY A 508 13.34 11.41 7.74
N ILE A 509 12.32 10.57 7.55
CA ILE A 509 11.03 10.66 8.25
C ILE A 509 11.18 10.20 9.70
N ILE A 510 11.84 9.06 9.90
CA ILE A 510 12.24 8.54 11.20
C ILE A 510 13.21 9.52 11.87
N ASN A 511 14.31 9.85 11.21
CA ASN A 511 15.36 10.67 11.81
C ASN A 511 14.86 12.06 12.23
N SER A 512 13.91 12.65 11.50
CA SER A 512 13.34 13.96 11.83
C SER A 512 12.23 13.93 12.87
N MET A 513 11.35 12.91 12.84
CA MET A 513 10.20 12.84 13.77
C MET A 513 10.54 12.16 15.10
N GLY A 514 11.74 11.60 15.21
CA GLY A 514 12.14 10.69 16.27
C GLY A 514 13.13 11.11 17.32
N GLY A 515 13.55 12.37 17.33
CA GLY A 515 14.53 12.84 18.32
C GLY A 515 14.08 12.65 19.78
N GLY A 516 15.06 12.34 20.64
CA GLY A 516 14.95 12.40 22.10
C GLY A 516 14.01 11.36 22.73
N ASP A 517 13.16 11.79 23.65
CA ASP A 517 12.23 10.96 24.45
C ASP A 517 11.34 10.00 23.64
N LYS A 518 11.10 10.25 22.34
CA LYS A 518 10.18 9.45 21.54
C LYS A 518 10.73 8.08 21.18
N SER A 519 12.01 7.99 20.80
CA SER A 519 12.65 6.71 20.51
C SER A 519 12.78 5.89 21.79
N THR A 520 13.12 6.53 22.91
CA THR A 520 13.15 5.89 24.23
C THR A 520 11.78 5.34 24.62
N LYS A 521 10.71 6.14 24.51
CA LYS A 521 9.33 5.70 24.79
C LYS A 521 8.87 4.58 23.86
N PHE A 522 9.29 4.60 22.61
CA PHE A 522 9.01 3.52 21.66
C PHE A 522 9.67 2.23 22.11
N GLU A 523 10.97 2.26 22.44
CA GLU A 523 11.70 1.11 22.95
C GLU A 523 11.13 0.60 24.29
N GLU A 524 10.75 1.49 25.19
CA GLU A 524 10.10 1.14 26.47
C GLU A 524 8.75 0.44 26.30
N SER A 525 8.08 0.69 25.17
CA SER A 525 6.79 0.07 24.82
C SER A 525 6.94 -1.28 24.12
N MET A 526 8.17 -1.69 23.80
CA MET A 526 8.49 -2.94 23.11
C MET A 526 9.02 -4.01 24.08
N PRO A 527 8.86 -5.30 23.74
CA PRO A 527 9.58 -6.37 24.43
C PRO A 527 11.09 -6.10 24.50
N PRO A 528 11.81 -6.62 25.50
CA PRO A 528 13.24 -6.37 25.68
C PRO A 528 14.04 -6.66 24.41
N ARG A 529 15.08 -5.86 24.18
CA ARG A 529 16.02 -6.08 23.08
C ARG A 529 16.63 -7.47 23.20
N SER A 530 16.69 -8.19 22.08
CA SER A 530 17.42 -9.45 22.04
C SER A 530 18.89 -9.21 22.40
N SER A 531 19.40 -9.98 23.38
CA SER A 531 20.79 -9.90 23.85
C SER A 531 21.82 -10.44 22.83
N ALA A 532 21.35 -10.98 21.70
CA ALA A 532 22.18 -11.61 20.68
C ALA A 532 22.86 -10.63 19.67
N LEU A 533 22.81 -9.30 19.87
CA LEU A 533 23.37 -8.34 18.89
C LEU A 533 24.34 -7.32 19.49
N SER A 534 25.63 -7.56 19.25
CA SER A 534 26.64 -6.50 19.17
C SER A 534 27.58 -6.71 17.96
N SER A 535 27.06 -6.94 16.75
CA SER A 535 27.86 -6.71 15.54
C SER A 535 27.00 -6.54 14.29
N SER A 536 27.49 -5.72 13.38
CA SER A 536 26.88 -5.27 12.13
C SER A 536 26.87 -6.34 11.02
N THR A 537 26.64 -7.61 11.36
CA THR A 537 26.60 -8.72 10.41
C THR A 537 25.28 -9.47 10.53
N MET A 538 24.81 -10.04 9.42
CA MET A 538 23.59 -10.84 9.27
C MET A 538 23.60 -12.16 10.09
N ASP A 539 24.38 -12.25 11.16
CA ASP A 539 24.68 -13.49 11.88
C ASP A 539 23.95 -13.66 13.21
N ALA A 540 23.11 -12.71 13.59
CA ALA A 540 22.43 -12.78 14.88
C ALA A 540 21.33 -13.88 14.93
N ALA A 541 21.34 -14.65 16.03
CA ALA A 541 20.36 -15.69 16.29
C ALA A 541 18.97 -15.07 16.60
N PRO A 542 17.87 -15.62 16.05
CA PRO A 542 16.53 -15.20 16.41
C PRO A 542 16.16 -15.67 17.81
N PRO A 543 15.15 -15.04 18.43
CA PRO A 543 14.62 -15.46 19.72
C PRO A 543 14.15 -16.92 19.64
N GLY A 544 14.47 -17.73 20.65
CA GLY A 544 13.78 -19.01 20.84
C GLY A 544 12.32 -18.78 21.21
N ASN A 545 11.55 -19.85 21.41
CA ASN A 545 10.24 -19.82 22.08
C ASN A 545 10.43 -19.49 23.58
N ASP A 546 11.16 -18.43 23.88
CA ASP A 546 11.38 -17.93 25.23
C ASP A 546 10.04 -17.38 25.74
N ALA A 547 9.68 -17.71 26.98
CA ALA A 547 8.45 -17.20 27.60
C ALA A 547 8.41 -15.65 27.65
N GLN A 548 9.57 -15.00 27.53
CA GLN A 548 9.71 -13.56 27.46
C GLN A 548 9.93 -13.13 26.00
N GLY A 549 8.98 -12.37 25.45
CA GLY A 549 9.06 -11.83 24.10
C GLY A 549 10.31 -10.96 23.88
N GLN A 550 10.78 -10.85 22.63
CA GLN A 550 12.00 -10.11 22.29
C GLN A 550 11.82 -9.18 21.10
N THR A 551 12.59 -8.09 21.08
CA THR A 551 12.64 -7.16 19.95
C THR A 551 13.99 -7.21 19.22
N LEU A 552 13.94 -7.40 17.90
CA LEU A 552 15.07 -7.34 16.99
C LEU A 552 15.04 -6.02 16.21
N PHE A 553 16.08 -5.20 16.37
CA PHE A 553 16.25 -3.95 15.62
C PHE A 553 17.27 -4.15 14.50
N VAL A 554 16.89 -3.83 13.27
CA VAL A 554 17.75 -3.93 12.09
C VAL A 554 17.75 -2.62 11.33
N THR A 555 18.94 -2.10 11.04
CA THR A 555 19.12 -0.91 10.22
C THR A 555 19.70 -1.29 8.85
N ILE A 556 18.95 -1.04 7.78
CA ILE A 556 19.42 -1.18 6.41
C ILE A 556 20.26 0.04 6.06
N ARG A 557 21.59 -0.13 6.02
CA ARG A 557 22.51 0.92 5.61
C ARG A 557 22.21 1.37 4.18
N GLY A 558 22.06 2.67 4.00
CA GLY A 558 21.74 3.34 2.74
C GLY A 558 20.26 3.34 2.35
N GLY A 559 19.39 2.67 3.11
CA GLY A 559 17.95 2.66 2.85
C GLY A 559 17.24 3.90 3.41
N ASN A 560 16.12 4.30 2.81
CA ASN A 560 15.26 5.40 3.26
C ASN A 560 13.84 4.92 3.60
N HIS A 561 12.90 5.82 3.93
CA HIS A 561 11.54 5.43 4.31
C HIS A 561 10.74 4.82 3.15
N SER A 562 10.72 5.51 2.01
CA SER A 562 9.95 5.11 0.83
C SER A 562 10.43 3.80 0.23
N GLY A 563 11.69 3.41 0.42
CA GLY A 563 12.27 2.20 -0.14
C GLY A 563 11.78 0.87 0.43
N PHE A 564 10.86 0.87 1.40
CA PHE A 564 10.13 -0.32 1.80
C PHE A 564 9.02 -0.72 0.81
N ALA A 565 8.67 0.14 -0.16
CA ALA A 565 7.73 -0.18 -1.24
C ALA A 565 8.05 0.63 -2.52
N ASP A 566 7.30 0.37 -3.59
CA ASP A 566 7.54 0.91 -4.93
C ASP A 566 6.55 2.05 -5.25
N TYR A 567 6.80 3.22 -4.63
CA TYR A 567 6.01 4.43 -4.78
C TYR A 567 6.88 5.70 -4.72
N GLY A 568 6.26 6.83 -5.06
CA GLY A 568 6.93 8.14 -5.10
C GLY A 568 7.50 8.61 -3.75
N PRO A 569 8.48 9.54 -3.77
CA PRO A 569 9.00 10.10 -2.54
C PRO A 569 7.87 10.82 -1.77
N GLN A 570 7.72 10.50 -0.49
CA GLN A 570 6.72 11.12 0.36
C GLN A 570 7.19 12.53 0.74
N THR A 571 6.44 13.55 0.33
CA THR A 571 6.76 14.98 0.56
C THR A 571 6.01 15.56 1.76
N TYR A 572 5.15 14.77 2.42
CA TYR A 572 4.32 15.20 3.54
C TYR A 572 4.23 14.12 4.63
N PRO A 573 4.36 14.45 5.94
CA PRO A 573 4.58 15.78 6.49
C PRO A 573 6.03 16.27 6.45
N VAL A 574 6.99 15.36 6.23
CA VAL A 574 8.42 15.65 6.10
C VAL A 574 8.94 14.98 4.84
N GLN A 575 9.88 15.62 4.15
CA GLN A 575 10.57 15.04 3.01
C GLN A 575 11.45 13.86 3.46
N ASP A 576 11.33 12.74 2.78
CA ASP A 576 12.16 11.55 3.01
C ASP A 576 13.64 11.80 2.66
N GLY A 577 14.54 11.00 3.24
CA GLY A 577 15.95 11.02 2.89
C GLY A 577 16.21 10.32 1.56
N THR A 578 17.42 10.49 1.02
CA THR A 578 17.81 9.94 -0.28
C THR A 578 18.54 8.61 -0.08
N ARG A 579 18.08 7.54 -0.75
CA ARG A 579 18.76 6.24 -0.72
C ARG A 579 20.15 6.33 -1.35
N THR A 580 21.10 5.64 -0.74
CA THR A 580 22.42 5.39 -1.33
C THR A 580 22.54 3.98 -1.92
N ILE A 581 21.56 3.11 -1.66
CA ILE A 581 21.39 1.79 -2.29
C ILE A 581 20.21 1.80 -3.27
N THR A 582 20.15 0.81 -4.16
CA THR A 582 19.02 0.69 -5.09
C THR A 582 17.73 0.32 -4.34
N LEU A 583 16.57 0.68 -4.91
CA LEU A 583 15.26 0.27 -4.38
C LEU A 583 15.18 -1.25 -4.21
N TYR A 584 15.57 -1.99 -5.26
CA TYR A 584 15.55 -3.44 -5.24
C TYR A 584 16.45 -4.02 -4.15
N GLU A 585 17.65 -3.46 -3.94
CA GLU A 585 18.55 -3.91 -2.88
C GLU A 585 17.97 -3.68 -1.48
N GLN A 586 17.32 -2.53 -1.24
CA GLN A 586 16.63 -2.29 0.02
C GLN A 586 15.50 -3.31 0.23
N GLN A 587 14.68 -3.53 -0.79
CA GLN A 587 13.55 -4.47 -0.77
C GLN A 587 13.99 -5.92 -0.53
N CYS A 588 15.07 -6.37 -1.17
CA CYS A 588 15.67 -7.69 -0.91
C CYS A 588 16.11 -7.84 0.54
N LYS A 589 16.89 -6.87 1.06
CA LYS A 589 17.34 -6.89 2.46
C LYS A 589 16.16 -6.87 3.45
N THR A 590 15.11 -6.11 3.16
CA THR A 590 13.88 -6.10 3.96
C THR A 590 13.19 -7.47 3.95
N ALA A 591 13.04 -8.09 2.78
CA ALA A 591 12.42 -9.40 2.64
C ALA A 591 13.21 -10.50 3.36
N GLU A 592 14.54 -10.55 3.17
CA GLU A 592 15.42 -11.53 3.81
C GLU A 592 15.34 -11.47 5.34
N VAL A 593 15.52 -10.27 5.91
CA VAL A 593 15.47 -10.06 7.37
C VAL A 593 14.09 -10.41 7.93
N THR A 594 13.03 -10.08 7.19
CA THR A 594 11.66 -10.39 7.60
C THR A 594 11.41 -11.90 7.55
N ALA A 595 11.81 -12.59 6.49
CA ALA A 595 11.63 -14.04 6.37
C ALA A 595 12.43 -14.80 7.44
N ASP A 596 13.69 -14.41 7.69
CA ASP A 596 14.53 -15.02 8.73
C ASP A 596 13.89 -14.85 10.13
N PHE A 597 13.27 -13.70 10.40
CA PHE A 597 12.53 -13.47 11.64
C PHE A 597 11.25 -14.33 11.75
N LEU A 598 10.51 -14.49 10.65
CA LEU A 598 9.26 -15.25 10.62
C LEU A 598 9.49 -16.75 10.81
N PHE A 599 10.48 -17.34 10.15
CA PHE A 599 10.69 -18.78 10.22
C PHE A 599 11.34 -19.26 11.53
N GLY A 600 12.06 -18.39 12.25
CA GLY A 600 12.96 -18.82 13.31
C GLY A 600 14.12 -19.67 12.76
N ARG A 601 15.34 -19.57 13.32
CA ARG A 601 16.52 -20.29 12.79
C ARG A 601 16.54 -21.77 13.19
N CYS A 602 15.58 -22.55 12.70
CA CYS A 602 15.71 -24.00 12.56
C CYS A 602 15.21 -24.37 11.16
N ASP A 603 16.15 -24.42 10.19
CA ASP A 603 16.14 -25.37 9.06
C ASP A 603 17.11 -25.06 7.90
N ARG A 604 18.13 -24.19 8.05
CA ARG A 604 19.27 -24.26 7.10
C ARG A 604 20.13 -25.51 7.30
N GLY A 605 20.01 -26.19 8.44
CA GLY A 605 20.81 -27.38 8.80
C GLY A 605 20.27 -28.73 8.32
N SER A 606 19.01 -28.81 7.88
CA SER A 606 18.38 -30.08 7.46
C SER A 606 18.45 -30.34 5.95
N ARG A 607 18.77 -29.34 5.12
CA ARG A 607 18.98 -29.51 3.66
C ARG A 607 20.44 -29.56 3.19
N LEU A 608 21.41 -29.26 4.04
CA LEU A 608 22.84 -29.35 3.69
C LEU A 608 23.51 -30.64 4.21
N LYS A 609 22.71 -31.62 4.69
CA LYS A 609 23.20 -32.94 5.12
C LYS A 609 22.39 -34.13 4.57
N SER A 610 21.51 -33.90 3.62
CA SER A 610 20.87 -34.96 2.84
C SER A 610 20.60 -34.43 1.44
N ASP A 611 21.68 -34.31 0.68
CA ASP A 611 21.78 -34.70 -0.74
C ASP A 611 23.27 -34.79 -1.09
#